data_AF-A0A1W6TR66-F1
#
_entry.id   AF-A0A1W6TR66-F1
#
_cell.length_a   1.000
_cell.length_b   1.000
_cell.length_c   1.000
_cell.angle_alpha   90.00
_cell.angle_beta   90.00
_cell.angle_gamma   90.00
#
_symmetry.space_group_name_H-M   'P 1'
#
loop_
_entity.id
_entity.type
_entity.pdbx_description
1 polymer ?
#
loop_
_entity_poly.entity_id
_entity_poly.type
_entity_poly.pdbx_seq_one_letter_code
_entity_poly.pdbx_strand_id
1 'polypeptide(L)'
;MALFLTTEQRLTEKLNEEKGYLWKAVEELKAKIDETNNQLNLLEQSAPDHFSKVLGARQRVSEVKNKAEERLGEIDAIYKSVEAAKELVTSLKEEAESNLATVKEYESTASDKSESIAQYHEQYLDSKAEIDEALVELNRLVAEKERLAAKVESLSEQVTSTELVANKLKSLLTTATKQKSEFDTLHGEIFGFKYEDENGEEVEQAGLKNELEIAYSKVKSDVSSLNEEVSNIEQRYNEKLDTIEGKYQEGLQSFVSKAEKQYSSIVEQIKSLLPDALTAGLSGAYIDKIKVEKEQLEKHEASFNKAIGWLIICSLLPVAFSMVRVIFLNEPFESVIQDAPMIYSMMLPVYAPILWVAYSSNKSYKLSKRLIEEYTHKEVSSRTFEGLSNQIDNIGEDDTSGELRTKLLFNLLQVNSENPGKLISDYNNSDHPIIDAIDKSSKLADAINRLDNVPLVSPLLRHLNAKERNKIEQKEKDMLNVVDVAMIPEGKAQEEESSNKTT
;
A
#
# COMPACT_ATOMS: atom_id res chain seq x y z
N MET A 1 91.09 36.91 -100.97
CA MET A 1 91.70 38.25 -100.87
C MET A 1 91.57 38.69 -99.41
N ALA A 2 92.62 38.43 -98.62
CA ALA A 2 92.68 38.80 -97.21
C ALA A 2 92.90 40.31 -97.12
N LEU A 3 91.83 41.06 -96.82
CA LEU A 3 91.93 42.47 -96.46
C LEU A 3 92.37 42.52 -94.99
N PHE A 4 93.59 42.99 -94.76
CA PHE A 4 94.11 43.29 -93.43
C PHE A 4 93.21 44.35 -92.79
N LEU A 5 92.33 43.91 -91.89
CA LEU A 5 91.62 44.80 -90.96
C LEU A 5 92.66 45.57 -90.15
N THR A 6 92.49 46.89 -90.05
CA THR A 6 93.33 47.73 -89.19
C THR A 6 93.18 47.28 -87.73
N THR A 7 94.22 47.49 -86.91
CA THR A 7 94.21 47.12 -85.48
C THR A 7 93.00 47.67 -84.74
N GLU A 8 92.54 48.84 -85.15
CA GLU A 8 91.35 49.53 -84.65
C GLU A 8 90.03 48.82 -85.03
N GLN A 9 89.93 48.26 -86.24
CA GLN A 9 88.77 47.49 -86.71
C GLN A 9 88.62 46.14 -86.00
N ARG A 10 89.73 45.41 -85.78
CA ARG A 10 89.70 44.15 -84.99
C ARG A 10 89.36 44.39 -83.53
N LEU A 11 89.75 45.54 -82.99
CA LEU A 11 89.47 45.92 -81.60
C LEU A 11 88.01 46.34 -81.43
N THR A 12 87.42 47.04 -82.41
CA THR A 12 85.98 47.35 -82.43
C THR A 12 85.11 46.12 -82.68
N GLU A 13 85.55 45.16 -83.49
CA GLU A 13 84.85 43.89 -83.70
C GLU A 13 84.85 43.04 -82.43
N LYS A 14 86.00 42.86 -81.77
CA LYS A 14 86.08 42.21 -80.45
C LYS A 14 85.27 42.94 -79.37
N LEU A 15 85.28 44.27 -79.36
CA LEU A 15 84.49 45.05 -78.42
C LEU A 15 82.98 44.85 -78.65
N ASN A 16 82.54 44.72 -79.90
CA ASN A 16 81.15 44.42 -80.23
C ASN A 16 80.77 42.97 -79.89
N GLU A 17 81.68 42.01 -80.06
CA GLU A 17 81.47 40.63 -79.61
C GLU A 17 81.34 40.55 -78.08
N GLU A 18 82.26 41.16 -77.34
CA GLU A 18 82.22 41.27 -75.87
C GLU A 18 80.94 41.97 -75.40
N LYS A 19 80.54 43.05 -76.09
CA LYS A 19 79.26 43.74 -75.83
C LYS A 19 78.08 42.81 -76.08
N GLY A 20 78.13 41.97 -77.11
CA GLY A 20 77.13 40.95 -77.39
C GLY A 20 77.05 39.87 -76.30
N TYR A 21 78.19 39.35 -75.83
CA TYR A 21 78.24 38.39 -74.72
C TYR A 21 77.73 39.00 -73.42
N LEU A 22 78.08 40.26 -73.13
CA LEU A 22 77.58 40.99 -71.97
C LEU A 22 76.07 41.20 -72.06
N TRP A 23 75.53 41.58 -73.22
CA TRP A 23 74.07 41.72 -73.40
C TRP A 23 73.33 40.39 -73.22
N LYS A 24 73.89 39.30 -73.75
CA LYS A 24 73.31 37.96 -73.55
C LYS A 24 73.33 37.54 -72.08
N ALA A 25 74.44 37.77 -71.38
CA ALA A 25 74.54 37.49 -69.94
C ALA A 25 73.57 38.36 -69.12
N VAL A 26 73.36 39.63 -69.52
CA VAL A 26 72.39 40.54 -68.91
C VAL A 26 70.96 40.07 -69.18
N GLU A 27 70.64 39.59 -70.38
CA GLU A 27 69.32 39.02 -70.69
C GLU A 27 69.06 37.71 -69.93
N GLU A 28 70.06 36.83 -69.82
CA GLU A 28 69.94 35.60 -69.00
C GLU A 28 69.78 35.91 -67.51
N LEU A 29 70.50 36.91 -66.98
CA LEU A 29 70.33 37.40 -65.61
C LEU A 29 68.94 38.00 -65.41
N LYS A 30 68.44 38.78 -66.36
CA LYS A 30 67.11 39.37 -66.31
C LYS A 30 66.03 38.28 -66.33
N ALA A 31 66.17 37.28 -67.19
CA ALA A 31 65.27 36.13 -67.23
C ALA A 31 65.25 35.35 -65.90
N LYS A 32 66.43 35.12 -65.28
CA LYS A 32 66.52 34.48 -63.95
C LYS A 32 65.91 35.34 -62.84
N ILE A 33 66.09 36.65 -62.90
CA ILE A 33 65.48 37.60 -61.94
C ILE A 33 63.96 37.59 -62.09
N ASP A 34 63.44 37.59 -63.32
CA ASP A 34 62.01 37.52 -63.58
C ASP A 34 61.42 36.17 -63.12
N GLU A 35 62.13 35.07 -63.34
CA GLU A 35 61.73 33.74 -62.86
C GLU A 35 61.72 33.66 -61.32
N THR A 36 62.77 34.17 -60.66
CA THR A 36 62.81 34.22 -59.18
C THR A 36 61.76 35.16 -58.60
N ASN A 37 61.49 36.32 -59.22
CA ASN A 37 60.39 37.19 -58.81
C ASN A 37 59.03 36.52 -58.96
N ASN A 38 58.82 35.74 -60.03
CA ASN A 38 57.59 34.99 -60.20
C ASN A 38 57.43 33.90 -59.15
N GLN A 39 58.50 33.17 -58.81
CA GLN A 39 58.49 32.19 -57.72
C GLN A 39 58.27 32.86 -56.35
N LEU A 40 58.87 34.03 -56.11
CA LEU A 40 58.69 34.81 -54.89
C LEU A 40 57.24 35.28 -54.76
N ASN A 41 56.64 35.80 -55.83
CA ASN A 41 55.23 36.21 -55.86
C ASN A 41 54.27 35.03 -55.63
N LEU A 42 54.54 33.87 -56.23
CA LEU A 42 53.78 32.64 -55.98
C LEU A 42 53.87 32.20 -54.52
N LEU A 43 55.06 32.33 -53.91
CA LEU A 43 55.26 32.04 -52.49
C LEU A 43 54.55 33.07 -51.59
N GLU A 44 54.60 34.35 -51.93
CA GLU A 44 53.94 35.43 -51.19
C GLU A 44 52.41 35.31 -51.25
N GLN A 45 51.86 34.78 -52.35
CA GLN A 45 50.44 34.48 -52.48
C GLN A 45 50.02 33.19 -51.75
N SER A 46 50.88 32.16 -51.70
CA SER A 46 50.55 30.86 -51.10
C SER A 46 50.88 30.76 -49.61
N ALA A 47 51.90 31.47 -49.11
CA ALA A 47 52.32 31.45 -47.71
C ALA A 47 51.21 31.88 -46.73
N PRO A 48 50.38 32.90 -47.00
CA PRO A 48 49.25 33.26 -46.13
C PRO A 48 48.20 32.15 -46.05
N ASP A 49 47.93 31.45 -47.15
CA ASP A 49 46.96 30.34 -47.19
C ASP A 49 47.50 29.12 -46.41
N HIS A 50 48.78 28.78 -46.57
CA HIS A 50 49.43 27.75 -45.76
C HIS A 50 49.46 28.11 -44.26
N PHE A 51 49.77 29.36 -43.91
CA PHE A 51 49.74 29.83 -42.53
C PHE A 51 48.33 29.77 -41.93
N SER A 52 47.32 30.21 -42.68
CA SER A 52 45.91 30.11 -42.29
C SER A 52 45.47 28.66 -42.06
N LYS A 53 45.84 27.74 -42.95
CA LYS A 53 45.58 26.30 -42.80
C LYS A 53 46.26 25.71 -41.56
N VAL A 54 47.51 26.09 -41.27
CA VAL A 54 48.23 25.66 -40.07
C VAL A 54 47.59 26.23 -38.81
N LEU A 55 47.15 27.50 -38.83
CA LEU A 55 46.45 28.12 -37.70
C LEU A 55 45.10 27.44 -37.43
N GLY A 56 44.33 27.13 -38.49
CA GLY A 56 43.08 26.38 -38.39
C GLY A 56 43.29 24.94 -37.90
N ALA A 57 44.35 24.26 -38.35
CA ALA A 57 44.72 22.94 -37.85
C ALA A 57 45.11 22.97 -36.36
N ARG A 58 45.88 23.98 -35.94
CA ARG A 58 46.25 24.20 -34.54
C ARG A 58 45.02 24.44 -33.65
N GLN A 59 44.07 25.25 -34.11
CA GLN A 59 42.82 25.50 -33.40
C GLN A 59 42.01 24.20 -33.24
N ARG A 60 41.83 23.42 -34.32
CA ARG A 60 41.15 22.12 -34.25
C ARG A 60 41.85 21.14 -33.30
N VAL A 61 43.17 21.09 -33.29
CA VAL A 61 43.93 20.25 -32.34
C VAL A 61 43.67 20.69 -30.90
N SER A 62 43.63 22.00 -30.64
CA SER A 62 43.29 22.52 -29.31
C SER A 62 41.84 22.21 -28.91
N GLU A 63 40.88 22.33 -29.83
CA GLU A 63 39.48 21.97 -29.59
C GLU A 63 39.32 20.48 -29.28
N VAL A 64 39.98 19.62 -30.06
CA VAL A 64 39.97 18.16 -29.83
C VAL A 64 40.62 17.82 -28.50
N LYS A 65 41.73 18.47 -28.14
CA LYS A 65 42.38 18.30 -26.85
C LYS A 65 41.44 18.68 -25.70
N ASN A 66 40.80 19.84 -25.78
CA ASN A 66 39.88 20.31 -24.74
C ASN A 66 38.67 19.36 -24.59
N LYS A 67 38.09 18.90 -25.71
CA LYS A 67 37.01 17.90 -25.69
C LYS A 67 37.47 16.58 -25.09
N ALA A 68 38.70 16.15 -25.36
CA ALA A 68 39.25 14.92 -24.78
C ALA A 68 39.45 15.06 -23.26
N GLU A 69 39.92 16.21 -22.78
CA GLU A 69 40.03 16.50 -21.34
C GLU A 69 38.67 16.54 -20.65
N GLU A 70 37.65 17.15 -21.28
CA GLU A 70 36.28 17.16 -20.77
C GLU A 70 35.71 15.73 -20.67
N ARG A 71 35.85 14.92 -21.73
CA ARG A 71 35.42 13.51 -21.70
C ARG A 71 36.16 12.68 -20.67
N LEU A 72 37.44 12.94 -20.44
CA LEU A 72 38.21 12.24 -19.40
C LEU A 72 37.68 12.62 -18.00
N GLY A 73 37.30 13.88 -17.79
CA GLY A 73 36.64 14.33 -16.57
C GLY A 73 35.28 13.66 -16.34
N GLU A 74 34.45 13.53 -17.39
CA GLU A 74 33.18 12.79 -17.33
C GLU A 74 33.39 11.32 -16.98
N ILE A 75 34.40 10.67 -17.59
CA ILE A 75 34.73 9.26 -17.31
C ILE A 75 35.19 9.08 -15.85
N ASP A 76 36.00 9.99 -15.32
CA ASP A 76 36.45 9.94 -13.91
C ASP A 76 35.27 10.11 -12.94
N ALA A 77 34.32 11.00 -13.26
CA ALA A 77 33.09 11.16 -12.49
C ALA A 77 32.23 9.89 -12.51
N ILE A 78 32.07 9.27 -13.68
CA ILE A 78 31.35 7.99 -13.81
C ILE A 78 32.08 6.90 -13.01
N TYR A 79 33.39 6.79 -13.12
CA TYR A 79 34.19 5.80 -12.39
C TYR A 79 34.00 5.93 -10.87
N LYS A 80 34.07 7.15 -10.34
CA LYS A 80 33.80 7.43 -8.92
C LYS A 80 32.38 7.04 -8.51
N SER A 81 31.39 7.30 -9.36
CA SER A 81 30.00 6.90 -9.08
C SER A 81 29.83 5.38 -9.06
N VAL A 82 30.54 4.65 -9.93
CA VAL A 82 30.53 3.18 -9.99
C VAL A 82 31.20 2.57 -8.76
N GLU A 83 32.32 3.14 -8.31
CA GLU A 83 32.99 2.65 -7.10
C GLU A 83 32.13 2.86 -5.85
N ALA A 84 31.48 4.03 -5.73
CA ALA A 84 30.52 4.29 -4.66
C ALA A 84 29.32 3.33 -4.70
N ALA A 85 28.80 3.03 -5.90
CA ALA A 85 27.72 2.06 -6.06
C ALA A 85 28.15 0.64 -5.66
N LYS A 86 29.38 0.25 -5.96
CA LYS A 86 29.96 -1.04 -5.57
C LYS A 86 30.12 -1.17 -4.06
N GLU A 87 30.58 -0.11 -3.37
CA GLU A 87 30.64 -0.09 -1.92
C GLU A 87 29.24 -0.26 -1.30
N LEU A 88 28.24 0.45 -1.82
CA LEU A 88 26.85 0.34 -1.36
C LEU A 88 26.27 -1.06 -1.59
N VAL A 89 26.54 -1.67 -2.74
CA VAL A 89 26.12 -3.06 -3.02
C VAL A 89 26.79 -4.04 -2.05
N THR A 90 28.05 -3.79 -1.68
CA THR A 90 28.78 -4.63 -0.74
C THR A 90 28.19 -4.52 0.67
N SER A 91 27.87 -3.30 1.13
CA SER A 91 27.23 -3.10 2.44
C SER A 91 25.83 -3.71 2.50
N LEU A 92 25.03 -3.57 1.42
CA LEU A 92 23.71 -4.20 1.33
C LEU A 92 23.80 -5.73 1.36
N LYS A 93 24.84 -6.30 0.74
CA LYS A 93 25.07 -7.75 0.78
C LYS A 93 25.39 -8.23 2.20
N GLU A 94 26.25 -7.52 2.92
CA GLU A 94 26.59 -7.85 4.31
C GLU A 94 25.37 -7.72 5.24
N GLU A 95 24.56 -6.69 5.05
CA GLU A 95 23.31 -6.51 5.79
C GLU A 95 22.31 -7.63 5.50
N ALA A 96 22.17 -8.05 4.23
CA ALA A 96 21.32 -9.16 3.84
C ALA A 96 21.79 -10.50 4.44
N GLU A 97 23.10 -10.75 4.48
CA GLU A 97 23.67 -11.95 5.12
C GLU A 97 23.43 -11.96 6.63
N SER A 98 23.57 -10.80 7.30
CA SER A 98 23.24 -10.63 8.72
C SER A 98 21.75 -10.88 9.00
N ASN A 99 20.88 -10.29 8.19
CA ASN A 99 19.43 -10.48 8.30
C ASN A 99 19.03 -11.95 8.07
N LEU A 100 19.68 -12.64 7.13
CA LEU A 100 19.43 -14.07 6.92
C LEU A 100 19.84 -14.90 8.15
N ALA A 101 20.93 -14.55 8.83
CA ALA A 101 21.36 -15.23 10.05
C ALA A 101 20.35 -15.05 11.19
N THR A 102 19.87 -13.82 11.40
CA THR A 102 18.85 -13.53 12.45
C THR A 102 17.52 -14.23 12.17
N VAL A 103 17.10 -14.30 10.90
CA VAL A 103 15.88 -15.04 10.51
C VAL A 103 16.00 -16.53 10.85
N LYS A 104 17.16 -17.15 10.59
CA LYS A 104 17.40 -18.56 10.95
C LYS A 104 17.37 -18.79 12.46
N GLU A 105 17.91 -17.85 13.24
CA GLU A 105 17.86 -17.91 14.70
C GLU A 105 16.41 -17.82 15.23
N TYR A 106 15.60 -16.93 14.66
CA TYR A 106 14.19 -16.84 14.98
C TYR A 106 13.40 -18.08 14.57
N GLU A 107 13.71 -18.68 13.42
CA GLU A 107 13.11 -19.94 12.98
C GLU A 107 13.40 -21.06 13.99
N SER A 108 14.66 -21.21 14.42
CA SER A 108 15.04 -22.20 15.44
C SER A 108 14.31 -21.95 16.76
N THR A 109 14.29 -20.71 17.23
CA THR A 109 13.62 -20.34 18.49
C THR A 109 12.11 -20.59 18.43
N ALA A 110 11.48 -20.32 17.28
CA ALA A 110 10.07 -20.57 17.06
C ALA A 110 9.76 -22.07 17.07
N SER A 111 10.63 -22.89 16.46
CA SER A 111 10.53 -24.35 16.49
C SER A 111 10.60 -24.88 17.92
N ASP A 112 11.59 -24.45 18.71
CA ASP A 112 11.77 -24.90 20.10
C ASP A 112 10.56 -24.52 20.99
N LYS A 113 10.02 -23.31 20.79
CA LYS A 113 8.81 -22.86 21.49
C LYS A 113 7.59 -23.66 21.07
N SER A 114 7.45 -24.00 19.79
CA SER A 114 6.34 -24.83 19.30
C SER A 114 6.37 -26.22 19.93
N GLU A 115 7.56 -26.81 20.05
CA GLU A 115 7.73 -28.11 20.72
C GLU A 115 7.43 -28.03 22.22
N SER A 116 7.86 -26.95 22.88
CA SER A 116 7.52 -26.70 24.29
C SER A 116 6.01 -26.54 24.51
N ILE A 117 5.31 -25.85 23.60
CA ILE A 117 3.85 -25.69 23.66
C ILE A 117 3.15 -27.05 23.49
N ALA A 118 3.63 -27.90 22.59
CA ALA A 118 3.09 -29.24 22.41
C ALA A 118 3.23 -30.09 23.69
N GLN A 119 4.39 -30.02 24.35
CA GLN A 119 4.62 -30.71 25.62
C GLN A 119 3.71 -30.19 26.74
N TYR A 120 3.53 -28.87 26.86
CA TYR A 120 2.61 -28.31 27.86
C TYR A 120 1.15 -28.68 27.57
N HIS A 121 0.76 -28.80 26.31
CA HIS A 121 -0.58 -29.24 25.95
C HIS A 121 -0.84 -30.69 26.36
N GLU A 122 0.15 -31.58 26.17
CA GLU A 122 0.07 -32.98 26.60
C GLU A 122 -0.03 -33.08 28.12
N GLN A 123 0.84 -32.36 28.87
CA GLN A 123 0.77 -32.31 30.34
C GLN A 123 -0.58 -31.77 30.86
N TYR A 124 -1.15 -30.78 30.17
CA TYR A 124 -2.47 -30.26 30.53
C TYR A 124 -3.58 -31.31 30.33
N LEU A 125 -3.52 -32.09 29.26
CA LEU A 125 -4.48 -33.17 29.01
C LEU A 125 -4.38 -34.27 30.07
N ASP A 126 -3.16 -34.65 30.46
CA ASP A 126 -2.94 -35.64 31.52
C ASP A 126 -3.49 -35.14 32.86
N SER A 127 -3.15 -33.92 33.25
CA SER A 127 -3.64 -33.33 34.50
C SER A 127 -5.17 -33.17 34.51
N LYS A 128 -5.77 -32.85 33.35
CA LYS A 128 -7.22 -32.80 33.22
C LYS A 128 -7.85 -34.18 33.43
N ALA A 129 -7.25 -35.24 32.88
CA ALA A 129 -7.74 -36.61 33.07
C ALA A 129 -7.69 -37.03 34.55
N GLU A 130 -6.61 -36.69 35.25
CA GLU A 130 -6.48 -36.94 36.70
C GLU A 130 -7.55 -36.20 37.52
N ILE A 131 -7.85 -34.94 37.17
CA ILE A 131 -8.90 -34.16 37.83
C ILE A 131 -10.28 -34.75 37.57
N ASP A 132 -10.56 -35.18 36.34
CA ASP A 132 -11.84 -35.82 35.99
C ASP A 132 -12.02 -37.14 36.78
N GLU A 133 -10.96 -37.94 36.94
CA GLU A 133 -10.97 -39.16 37.76
C GLU A 133 -11.19 -38.84 39.25
N ALA A 134 -10.54 -37.80 39.78
CA ALA A 134 -10.74 -37.34 41.15
C ALA A 134 -12.18 -36.84 41.41
N LEU A 135 -12.81 -36.17 40.42
CA LEU A 135 -14.20 -35.74 40.50
C LEU A 135 -15.17 -36.91 40.55
N VAL A 136 -14.90 -37.97 39.77
CA VAL A 136 -15.71 -39.21 39.81
C VAL A 136 -15.64 -39.84 41.19
N GLU A 137 -14.44 -39.97 41.77
CA GLU A 137 -14.28 -40.55 43.11
C GLU A 137 -14.91 -39.67 44.20
N LEU A 138 -14.79 -38.34 44.11
CA LEU A 138 -15.45 -37.43 45.03
C LEU A 138 -16.98 -37.60 45.00
N ASN A 139 -17.58 -37.71 43.81
CA ASN A 139 -19.01 -37.96 43.68
C ASN A 139 -19.42 -39.31 44.30
N ARG A 140 -18.58 -40.34 44.16
CA ARG A 140 -18.80 -41.65 44.80
C ARG A 140 -18.80 -41.52 46.33
N LEU A 141 -17.83 -40.79 46.89
CA LEU A 141 -17.74 -40.56 48.34
C LEU A 141 -18.91 -39.73 48.89
N VAL A 142 -19.39 -38.75 48.12
CA VAL A 142 -20.59 -37.96 48.49
C VAL A 142 -21.83 -38.87 48.57
N ALA A 143 -22.05 -39.72 47.56
CA ALA A 143 -23.16 -40.68 47.58
C ALA A 143 -23.04 -41.69 48.75
N GLU A 144 -21.82 -42.12 49.07
CA GLU A 144 -21.57 -43.01 50.20
C GLU A 144 -21.87 -42.33 51.54
N LYS A 145 -21.50 -41.05 51.70
CA LYS A 145 -21.84 -40.23 52.87
C LYS A 145 -23.35 -40.12 53.07
N GLU A 146 -24.13 -39.82 52.02
CA GLU A 146 -25.59 -39.74 52.10
C GLU A 146 -26.21 -41.07 52.55
N ARG A 147 -25.72 -42.18 52.00
CA ARG A 147 -26.15 -43.52 52.40
C ARG A 147 -25.81 -43.83 53.86
N LEU A 148 -24.63 -43.40 54.32
CA LEU A 148 -24.22 -43.55 55.71
C LEU A 148 -25.10 -42.73 56.65
N ALA A 149 -25.42 -41.49 56.28
CA ALA A 149 -26.31 -40.61 57.04
C ALA A 149 -27.71 -41.23 57.20
N ALA A 150 -28.30 -41.76 56.11
CA ALA A 150 -29.57 -42.47 56.18
C ALA A 150 -29.51 -43.71 57.09
N LYS A 151 -28.38 -44.42 57.10
CA LYS A 151 -28.17 -45.59 57.96
C LYS A 151 -28.04 -45.20 59.44
N VAL A 152 -27.38 -44.07 59.73
CA VAL A 152 -27.28 -43.51 61.09
C VAL A 152 -28.65 -43.09 61.59
N GLU A 153 -29.46 -42.43 60.77
CA GLU A 153 -30.83 -42.03 61.15
C GLU A 153 -31.69 -43.25 61.47
N SER A 154 -31.67 -44.27 60.60
CA SER A 154 -32.38 -45.53 60.85
C SER A 154 -31.90 -46.26 62.11
N LEU A 155 -30.60 -46.21 62.40
CA LEU A 155 -30.04 -46.79 63.63
C LEU A 155 -30.50 -46.00 64.86
N SER A 156 -30.56 -44.67 64.78
CA SER A 156 -31.08 -43.79 65.83
C SER A 156 -32.56 -44.09 66.13
N GLU A 157 -33.39 -44.26 65.09
CA GLU A 157 -34.78 -44.72 65.24
C GLU A 157 -34.86 -46.12 65.89
N GLN A 158 -33.98 -47.05 65.50
CA GLN A 158 -33.93 -48.36 66.14
C GLN A 158 -33.50 -48.27 67.62
N VAL A 159 -32.55 -47.41 67.96
CA VAL A 159 -32.10 -47.21 69.34
C VAL A 159 -33.23 -46.62 70.18
N THR A 160 -33.91 -45.57 69.72
CA THR A 160 -35.06 -44.98 70.43
C THR A 160 -36.21 -45.97 70.60
N SER A 161 -36.50 -46.78 69.58
CA SER A 161 -37.47 -47.88 69.68
C SER A 161 -37.01 -48.94 70.70
N THR A 162 -35.72 -49.27 70.72
CA THR A 162 -35.14 -50.23 71.66
C THR A 162 -35.17 -49.69 73.08
N GLU A 163 -34.92 -48.40 73.30
CA GLU A 163 -35.06 -47.73 74.59
C GLU A 163 -36.53 -47.71 75.05
N LEU A 164 -37.48 -47.46 74.15
CA LEU A 164 -38.91 -47.56 74.46
C LEU A 164 -39.30 -48.99 74.87
N VAL A 165 -38.81 -50.00 74.15
CA VAL A 165 -39.01 -51.41 74.50
C VAL A 165 -38.32 -51.72 75.81
N ALA A 166 -37.09 -51.28 76.05
CA ALA A 166 -36.36 -51.48 77.29
C ALA A 166 -37.06 -50.78 78.47
N ASN A 167 -37.63 -49.60 78.28
CA ASN A 167 -38.43 -48.89 79.28
C ASN A 167 -39.75 -49.62 79.56
N LYS A 168 -40.43 -50.13 78.53
CA LYS A 168 -41.60 -51.01 78.71
C LYS A 168 -41.21 -52.29 79.43
N LEU A 169 -40.10 -52.92 79.07
CA LEU A 169 -39.61 -54.16 79.67
C LEU A 169 -39.15 -53.93 81.10
N LYS A 170 -38.53 -52.79 81.39
CA LYS A 170 -38.23 -52.30 82.74
C LYS A 170 -39.51 -52.08 83.51
N SER A 171 -40.54 -51.44 82.95
CA SER A 171 -41.84 -51.26 83.62
C SER A 171 -42.54 -52.58 83.91
N LEU A 172 -42.49 -53.54 82.97
CA LEU A 172 -43.02 -54.90 83.12
C LEU A 172 -42.22 -55.69 84.16
N LEU A 173 -40.89 -55.58 84.14
CA LEU A 173 -40.01 -56.17 85.14
C LEU A 173 -40.27 -55.53 86.50
N THR A 174 -40.48 -54.22 86.59
CA THR A 174 -40.82 -53.52 87.84
C THR A 174 -42.17 -53.99 88.35
N THR A 175 -43.13 -54.24 87.46
CA THR A 175 -44.46 -54.77 87.80
C THR A 175 -44.38 -56.23 88.24
N ALA A 176 -43.62 -57.08 87.55
CA ALA A 176 -43.38 -58.47 87.92
C ALA A 176 -42.54 -58.59 89.20
N THR A 177 -41.56 -57.71 89.38
CA THR A 177 -40.76 -57.60 90.60
C THR A 177 -41.59 -57.05 91.74
N LYS A 178 -42.55 -56.14 91.50
CA LYS A 178 -43.52 -55.68 92.50
C LYS A 178 -44.49 -56.80 92.88
N GLN A 179 -44.99 -57.60 91.94
CA GLN A 179 -45.80 -58.79 92.23
C GLN A 179 -45.02 -59.86 92.99
N LYS A 180 -43.74 -60.05 92.65
CA LYS A 180 -42.82 -60.92 93.40
C LYS A 180 -42.47 -60.34 94.77
N SER A 181 -42.30 -59.03 94.87
CA SER A 181 -42.06 -58.31 96.12
C SER A 181 -43.29 -58.30 97.00
N GLU A 182 -44.52 -58.26 96.47
CA GLU A 182 -45.75 -58.44 97.24
C GLU A 182 -45.85 -59.88 97.79
N PHE A 183 -45.27 -60.84 97.08
CA PHE A 183 -45.11 -62.23 97.52
C PHE A 183 -43.99 -62.38 98.57
N ASP A 184 -42.88 -61.66 98.42
CA ASP A 184 -41.71 -61.67 99.32
C ASP A 184 -41.88 -60.73 100.53
N THR A 185 -42.68 -59.65 100.46
CA THR A 185 -43.05 -58.77 101.59
C THR A 185 -44.03 -59.44 102.52
N LEU A 186 -44.88 -60.35 102.02
CA LEU A 186 -45.64 -61.26 102.87
C LEU A 186 -44.72 -62.20 103.68
N HIS A 187 -43.47 -62.42 103.22
CA HIS A 187 -42.45 -63.23 103.88
C HIS A 187 -41.42 -62.40 104.70
N GLY A 188 -41.17 -61.14 104.32
CA GLY A 188 -40.23 -60.22 104.97
C GLY A 188 -40.85 -59.31 106.03
N GLU A 189 -42.16 -59.08 105.98
CA GLU A 189 -42.95 -58.58 107.13
C GLU A 189 -43.10 -59.66 108.21
N ILE A 190 -42.64 -60.90 107.97
CA ILE A 190 -42.71 -61.98 108.96
C ILE A 190 -41.56 -61.94 109.99
N PHE A 191 -40.30 -61.59 109.69
CA PHE A 191 -39.28 -61.51 110.76
C PHE A 191 -38.13 -60.53 110.45
N GLY A 192 -38.36 -59.24 110.69
CA GLY A 192 -37.28 -58.43 111.26
C GLY A 192 -36.85 -58.98 112.62
N PHE A 193 -35.64 -58.65 113.09
CA PHE A 193 -35.18 -59.01 114.43
C PHE A 193 -34.98 -57.77 115.30
N LYS A 194 -35.54 -57.84 116.51
CA LYS A 194 -35.18 -57.00 117.66
C LYS A 194 -34.45 -57.89 118.67
N TYR A 195 -33.35 -57.41 119.25
CA TYR A 195 -32.78 -58.01 120.46
C TYR A 195 -32.34 -56.91 121.43
N GLU A 196 -32.58 -57.17 122.72
CA GLU A 196 -32.16 -56.36 123.86
C GLU A 196 -30.82 -56.88 124.41
N ASP A 197 -29.94 -55.98 124.85
CA ASP A 197 -28.79 -56.29 125.71
C ASP A 197 -29.17 -56.11 127.20
N GLU A 198 -28.40 -56.69 128.13
CA GLU A 198 -28.63 -56.81 129.59
C GLU A 198 -28.89 -55.50 130.35
N ASN A 199 -28.91 -54.34 129.70
CA ASN A 199 -29.16 -53.03 130.30
C ASN A 199 -30.34 -52.23 129.70
N GLY A 200 -31.15 -52.84 128.82
CA GLY A 200 -32.50 -52.32 128.52
C GLY A 200 -32.60 -51.05 127.65
N GLU A 201 -31.77 -50.89 126.62
CA GLU A 201 -32.01 -49.93 125.53
C GLU A 201 -32.14 -50.62 124.15
N GLU A 202 -33.09 -50.17 123.31
CA GLU A 202 -33.34 -50.66 121.94
C GLU A 202 -32.33 -50.07 120.94
N VAL A 203 -31.61 -50.93 120.19
CA VAL A 203 -30.78 -50.48 119.05
C VAL A 203 -31.27 -51.14 117.76
N GLU A 204 -31.65 -50.31 116.80
CA GLU A 204 -32.25 -50.68 115.50
C GLU A 204 -31.18 -50.62 114.39
N GLN A 205 -31.03 -51.69 113.58
CA GLN A 205 -30.11 -51.68 112.44
C GLN A 205 -30.87 -51.47 111.11
N ALA A 206 -30.44 -50.43 110.37
CA ALA A 206 -31.12 -49.85 109.21
C ALA A 206 -30.99 -50.64 107.90
N GLY A 207 -32.03 -50.55 107.06
CA GLY A 207 -32.13 -51.20 105.75
C GLY A 207 -31.91 -50.30 104.52
N LEU A 208 -32.15 -50.91 103.35
CA LEU A 208 -31.80 -50.62 101.94
C LEU A 208 -31.96 -49.19 101.35
N LYS A 209 -32.17 -48.14 102.14
CA LYS A 209 -32.43 -46.77 101.67
C LYS A 209 -31.18 -46.02 101.19
N ASN A 210 -29.98 -46.37 101.68
CA ASN A 210 -28.79 -45.52 101.55
C ASN A 210 -28.00 -45.69 100.23
N GLU A 211 -28.13 -46.81 99.51
CA GLU A 211 -27.40 -47.04 98.25
C GLU A 211 -28.04 -46.37 97.03
N LEU A 212 -29.35 -46.11 97.08
CA LEU A 212 -30.10 -45.52 95.96
C LEU A 212 -29.79 -44.03 95.73
N GLU A 213 -29.42 -43.32 96.79
CA GLU A 213 -29.20 -41.87 96.78
C GLU A 213 -27.84 -41.48 96.15
N ILE A 214 -26.86 -42.40 96.20
CA ILE A 214 -25.52 -42.21 95.61
C ILE A 214 -25.54 -42.37 94.08
N ALA A 215 -26.38 -43.25 93.53
CA ALA A 215 -26.47 -43.46 92.09
C ALA A 215 -27.15 -42.27 91.37
N TYR A 216 -28.13 -41.63 92.01
CA TYR A 216 -28.90 -40.53 91.42
C TYR A 216 -28.08 -39.23 91.30
N SER A 217 -27.19 -38.97 92.27
CA SER A 217 -26.33 -37.78 92.26
C SER A 217 -25.26 -37.83 91.17
N LYS A 218 -24.74 -39.03 90.83
CA LYS A 218 -23.74 -39.21 89.76
C LYS A 218 -24.31 -38.97 88.37
N VAL A 219 -25.51 -39.50 88.08
CA VAL A 219 -26.18 -39.31 86.79
C VAL A 219 -26.54 -37.84 86.53
N LYS A 220 -26.93 -37.10 87.58
CA LYS A 220 -27.21 -35.66 87.47
C LYS A 220 -25.95 -34.84 87.13
N SER A 221 -24.79 -35.27 87.62
CA SER A 221 -23.50 -34.65 87.29
C SER A 221 -23.14 -34.86 85.82
N ASP A 222 -23.26 -36.09 85.31
CA ASP A 222 -22.86 -36.44 83.94
C ASP A 222 -23.77 -35.76 82.89
N VAL A 223 -25.06 -35.60 83.19
CA VAL A 223 -26.00 -34.85 82.32
C VAL A 223 -25.65 -33.37 82.27
N SER A 224 -25.13 -32.80 83.37
CA SER A 224 -24.76 -31.38 83.42
C SER A 224 -23.50 -31.10 82.59
N SER A 225 -22.49 -31.99 82.64
CA SER A 225 -21.29 -31.86 81.81
C SER A 225 -21.56 -32.04 80.32
N LEU A 226 -22.45 -32.98 79.96
CA LEU A 226 -22.79 -33.22 78.55
C LEU A 226 -23.49 -32.00 77.91
N ASN A 227 -24.35 -31.31 78.67
CA ASN A 227 -25.05 -30.12 78.18
C ASN A 227 -24.08 -28.95 77.92
N GLU A 228 -23.04 -28.84 78.74
CA GLU A 228 -21.99 -27.83 78.58
C GLU A 228 -21.10 -28.11 77.35
N GLU A 229 -20.81 -29.38 77.06
CA GLU A 229 -20.09 -29.78 75.84
C GLU A 229 -20.89 -29.52 74.56
N VAL A 230 -22.20 -29.81 74.56
CA VAL A 230 -23.09 -29.56 73.41
C VAL A 230 -23.16 -28.06 73.09
N SER A 231 -23.32 -27.21 74.10
CA SER A 231 -23.33 -25.75 73.90
C SER A 231 -22.02 -25.23 73.32
N ASN A 232 -20.88 -25.78 73.76
CA ASN A 232 -19.55 -25.42 73.25
C ASN A 232 -19.30 -25.89 71.81
N ILE A 233 -19.96 -26.96 71.37
CA ILE A 233 -19.91 -27.43 69.98
C ILE A 233 -20.76 -26.52 69.09
N GLU A 234 -21.97 -26.18 69.52
CA GLU A 234 -22.89 -25.31 68.78
C GLU A 234 -22.26 -23.92 68.53
N GLN A 235 -21.64 -23.33 69.55
CA GLN A 235 -20.93 -22.06 69.41
C GLN A 235 -19.78 -22.14 68.39
N ARG A 236 -18.95 -23.20 68.44
CA ARG A 236 -17.84 -23.39 67.49
C ARG A 236 -18.29 -23.60 66.04
N TYR A 237 -19.45 -24.23 65.83
CA TYR A 237 -19.99 -24.42 64.48
C TYR A 237 -20.55 -23.11 63.91
N ASN A 238 -21.24 -22.31 64.72
CA ASN A 238 -21.75 -21.01 64.29
C ASN A 238 -20.60 -20.05 63.93
N GLU A 239 -19.54 -19.97 64.76
CA GLU A 239 -18.36 -19.15 64.45
C GLU A 239 -17.69 -19.58 63.13
N LYS A 240 -17.61 -20.89 62.85
CA LYS A 240 -17.07 -21.40 61.59
C LYS A 240 -17.97 -21.07 60.39
N LEU A 241 -19.29 -21.15 60.55
CA LEU A 241 -20.25 -20.79 59.50
C LEU A 241 -20.13 -19.31 59.13
N ASP A 242 -20.10 -18.42 60.12
CA ASP A 242 -19.91 -16.98 59.90
C ASP A 242 -18.59 -16.69 59.19
N THR A 243 -17.51 -17.38 59.57
CA THR A 243 -16.20 -17.22 58.94
C THR A 243 -16.21 -17.67 57.47
N ILE A 244 -16.97 -18.71 57.14
CA ILE A 244 -17.12 -19.22 55.77
C ILE A 244 -17.96 -18.25 54.95
N GLU A 245 -19.09 -17.77 55.49
CA GLU A 245 -19.96 -16.79 54.83
C GLU A 245 -19.20 -15.50 54.51
N GLY A 246 -18.43 -14.97 55.47
CA GLY A 246 -17.60 -13.78 55.26
C GLY A 246 -16.57 -13.97 54.14
N LYS A 247 -15.89 -15.12 54.08
CA LYS A 247 -14.93 -15.43 53.01
C LYS A 247 -15.58 -15.52 51.62
N TYR A 248 -16.79 -16.09 51.54
CA TYR A 248 -17.52 -16.14 50.28
C TYR A 248 -18.00 -14.76 49.83
N GLN A 249 -18.48 -13.91 50.74
CA GLN A 249 -18.85 -12.53 50.43
C GLN A 249 -17.66 -11.70 49.95
N GLU A 250 -16.52 -11.76 50.65
CA GLU A 250 -15.29 -11.06 50.22
C GLU A 250 -14.81 -11.57 48.85
N GLY A 251 -14.84 -12.90 48.64
CA GLY A 251 -14.48 -13.53 47.38
C GLY A 251 -15.36 -13.03 46.23
N LEU A 252 -16.68 -13.03 46.41
CA LEU A 252 -17.64 -12.57 45.40
C LEU A 252 -17.47 -11.08 45.11
N GLN A 253 -17.32 -10.24 46.13
CA GLN A 253 -17.12 -8.81 45.97
C GLN A 253 -15.80 -8.49 45.25
N SER A 254 -14.73 -9.24 45.55
CA SER A 254 -13.46 -9.11 44.84
C SER A 254 -13.54 -9.54 43.38
N PHE A 255 -14.33 -10.57 43.08
CA PHE A 255 -14.56 -11.05 41.71
C PHE A 255 -15.35 -10.04 40.89
N VAL A 256 -16.46 -9.53 41.44
CA VAL A 256 -17.29 -8.50 40.79
C VAL A 256 -16.45 -7.24 40.52
N SER A 257 -15.67 -6.78 41.49
CA SER A 257 -14.79 -5.61 41.30
C SER A 257 -13.72 -5.84 40.23
N LYS A 258 -13.13 -7.04 40.16
CA LYS A 258 -12.20 -7.40 39.08
C LYS A 258 -12.88 -7.44 37.72
N ALA A 259 -14.08 -8.01 37.63
CA ALA A 259 -14.85 -8.08 36.40
C ALA A 259 -15.25 -6.69 35.89
N GLU A 260 -15.71 -5.80 36.76
CA GLU A 260 -16.01 -4.40 36.41
C GLU A 260 -14.77 -3.66 35.90
N LYS A 261 -13.62 -3.81 36.59
CA LYS A 261 -12.36 -3.19 36.15
C LYS A 261 -11.89 -3.72 34.80
N GLN A 262 -12.02 -5.02 34.55
CA GLN A 262 -11.68 -5.61 33.26
C GLN A 262 -12.62 -5.12 32.17
N TYR A 263 -13.92 -5.10 32.42
CA TYR A 263 -14.91 -4.60 31.48
C TYR A 263 -14.67 -3.13 31.13
N SER A 264 -14.46 -2.26 32.13
CA SER A 264 -14.19 -0.84 31.90
C SER A 264 -12.91 -0.63 31.09
N SER A 265 -11.84 -1.37 31.42
CA SER A 265 -10.56 -1.32 30.70
C SER A 265 -10.71 -1.75 29.24
N ILE A 266 -11.45 -2.83 28.97
CA ILE A 266 -11.71 -3.31 27.61
C ILE A 266 -12.54 -2.28 26.83
N VAL A 267 -13.58 -1.69 27.43
CA VAL A 267 -14.40 -0.67 26.77
C VAL A 267 -13.57 0.58 26.45
N GLU A 268 -12.67 0.98 27.34
CA GLU A 268 -11.76 2.11 27.13
C GLU A 268 -10.76 1.84 26.01
N GLN A 269 -10.18 0.62 25.97
CA GLN A 269 -9.32 0.17 24.87
C GLN A 269 -10.06 0.14 23.53
N ILE A 270 -11.32 -0.33 23.49
CA ILE A 270 -12.12 -0.33 22.27
C ILE A 270 -12.37 1.10 21.78
N LYS A 271 -12.70 2.03 22.70
CA LYS A 271 -12.93 3.43 22.36
C LYS A 271 -11.66 4.13 21.88
N SER A 272 -10.49 3.82 22.43
CA SER A 272 -9.23 4.39 21.98
C SER A 272 -8.78 3.84 20.63
N LEU A 273 -9.09 2.58 20.32
CA LEU A 273 -8.69 1.93 19.05
C LEU A 273 -9.63 2.24 17.87
N LEU A 274 -10.85 2.74 18.12
CA LEU A 274 -11.85 2.98 17.07
C LEU A 274 -11.47 4.12 16.09
N PRO A 275 -10.93 5.28 16.53
CA PRO A 275 -10.39 6.31 15.65
C PRO A 275 -9.25 5.78 14.77
N ASP A 276 -8.30 5.08 15.37
CA ASP A 276 -7.14 4.49 14.68
C ASP A 276 -7.57 3.43 13.66
N ALA A 277 -8.54 2.58 14.00
CA ALA A 277 -9.05 1.57 13.09
C ALA A 277 -9.80 2.19 11.89
N LEU A 278 -10.54 3.29 12.11
CA LEU A 278 -11.25 4.00 11.04
C LEU A 278 -10.26 4.68 10.08
N THR A 279 -9.23 5.35 10.60
CA THR A 279 -8.21 6.01 9.76
C THR A 279 -7.32 5.00 9.05
N ALA A 280 -6.95 3.89 9.70
CA ALA A 280 -6.20 2.80 9.09
C ALA A 280 -7.02 2.13 7.98
N GLY A 281 -8.33 1.91 8.20
CA GLY A 281 -9.22 1.35 7.18
C GLY A 281 -9.41 2.26 5.97
N LEU A 282 -9.64 3.56 6.19
CA LEU A 282 -9.79 4.54 5.10
C LEU A 282 -8.48 4.76 4.34
N SER A 283 -7.36 4.95 5.04
CA SER A 283 -6.04 5.13 4.41
C SER A 283 -5.60 3.89 3.64
N GLY A 284 -5.84 2.68 4.18
CA GLY A 284 -5.62 1.42 3.47
C GLY A 284 -6.41 1.34 2.16
N ALA A 285 -7.70 1.67 2.19
CA ALA A 285 -8.53 1.69 0.98
C ALA A 285 -8.02 2.71 -0.07
N TYR A 286 -7.49 3.86 0.36
CA TYR A 286 -6.88 4.83 -0.55
C TYR A 286 -5.57 4.32 -1.15
N ILE A 287 -4.71 3.66 -0.38
CA ILE A 287 -3.47 3.04 -0.87
C ILE A 287 -3.77 1.98 -1.93
N ASP A 288 -4.76 1.13 -1.69
CA ASP A 288 -5.19 0.11 -2.65
C ASP A 288 -5.70 0.74 -3.95
N LYS A 289 -6.49 1.81 -3.86
CA LYS A 289 -6.94 2.57 -5.03
C LYS A 289 -5.79 3.22 -5.79
N ILE A 290 -4.82 3.82 -5.08
CA ILE A 290 -3.61 4.39 -5.70
C ILE A 290 -2.84 3.32 -6.46
N LYS A 291 -2.70 2.12 -5.90
CA LYS A 291 -2.02 0.99 -6.56
C LYS A 291 -2.71 0.58 -7.85
N VAL A 292 -4.04 0.40 -7.80
CA VAL A 292 -4.84 0.05 -8.99
C VAL A 292 -4.74 1.14 -10.06
N GLU A 293 -4.81 2.41 -9.68
CA GLU A 293 -4.70 3.53 -10.63
C GLU A 293 -3.28 3.68 -11.21
N LYS A 294 -2.22 3.35 -10.46
CA LYS A 294 -0.85 3.29 -10.98
C LYS A 294 -0.71 2.23 -12.07
N GLU A 295 -1.27 1.03 -11.86
CA GLU A 295 -1.29 -0.01 -12.88
C GLU A 295 -2.08 0.42 -14.14
N GLN A 296 -3.19 1.13 -13.96
CA GLN A 296 -3.95 1.69 -15.09
C GLN A 296 -3.16 2.78 -15.83
N LEU A 297 -2.48 3.66 -15.11
CA LEU A 297 -1.63 4.70 -15.66
C LEU A 297 -0.53 4.12 -16.55
N GLU A 298 0.19 3.09 -16.06
CA GLU A 298 1.21 2.38 -16.83
C GLU A 298 0.63 1.71 -18.08
N LYS A 299 -0.56 1.10 -17.97
CA LYS A 299 -1.27 0.51 -19.12
C LYS A 299 -1.64 1.57 -20.16
N HIS A 300 -2.16 2.71 -19.74
CA HIS A 300 -2.51 3.82 -20.63
C HIS A 300 -1.27 4.46 -21.27
N GLU A 301 -0.17 4.58 -20.54
CA GLU A 301 1.13 5.04 -21.06
C GLU A 301 1.69 4.09 -22.11
N ALA A 302 1.68 2.78 -21.82
CA ALA A 302 2.10 1.76 -22.78
C ALA A 302 1.20 1.73 -24.03
N SER A 303 -0.11 1.88 -23.88
CA SER A 303 -1.07 1.99 -24.98
C SER A 303 -0.79 3.22 -25.85
N PHE A 304 -0.51 4.36 -25.22
CA PHE A 304 -0.15 5.60 -25.90
C PHE A 304 1.16 5.46 -26.70
N ASN A 305 2.22 4.91 -26.08
CA ASN A 305 3.51 4.70 -26.74
C ASN A 305 3.39 3.70 -27.90
N LYS A 306 2.60 2.63 -27.76
CA LYS A 306 2.30 1.69 -28.85
C LYS A 306 1.55 2.37 -29.98
N ALA A 307 0.57 3.22 -29.69
CA ALA A 307 -0.17 3.96 -30.71
C ALA A 307 0.73 4.94 -31.48
N ILE A 308 1.66 5.62 -30.82
CA ILE A 308 2.69 6.44 -31.48
C ILE A 308 3.57 5.57 -32.39
N GLY A 309 4.03 4.41 -31.92
CA GLY A 309 4.81 3.46 -32.72
C GLY A 309 4.07 3.02 -33.98
N TRP A 310 2.78 2.66 -33.85
CA TRP A 310 1.92 2.33 -35.00
C TRP A 310 1.74 3.50 -35.96
N LEU A 311 1.64 4.73 -35.46
CA LEU A 311 1.53 5.93 -36.28
C LEU A 311 2.80 6.19 -37.08
N ILE A 312 3.98 5.98 -36.47
CA ILE A 312 5.28 6.06 -37.17
C ILE A 312 5.36 5.01 -38.28
N ILE A 313 5.01 3.74 -37.98
CA ILE A 313 5.00 2.66 -38.97
C ILE A 313 4.02 2.96 -40.12
N CYS A 314 2.80 3.39 -39.80
CA CYS A 314 1.81 3.75 -40.81
C CYS A 314 2.20 5.01 -41.61
N SER A 315 2.98 5.93 -41.03
CA SER A 315 3.50 7.08 -41.77
C SER A 315 4.62 6.70 -42.76
N LEU A 316 5.33 5.60 -42.49
CA LEU A 316 6.40 5.09 -43.35
C LEU A 316 5.87 4.28 -44.54
N LEU A 317 4.68 3.69 -44.43
CA LEU A 317 4.07 2.86 -45.48
C LEU A 317 3.92 3.57 -46.84
N PRO A 318 3.36 4.80 -46.94
CA PRO A 318 3.30 5.54 -48.20
C PRO A 318 4.67 5.82 -48.80
N VAL A 319 5.66 6.14 -47.95
CA VAL A 319 7.03 6.44 -48.38
C VAL A 319 7.71 5.18 -48.91
N ALA A 320 7.54 4.05 -48.21
CA ALA A 320 8.04 2.76 -48.64
C ALA A 320 7.38 2.30 -49.95
N PHE A 321 6.07 2.49 -50.09
CA PHE A 321 5.33 2.17 -51.31
C PHE A 321 5.81 3.01 -52.51
N SER A 322 5.99 4.32 -52.32
CA SER A 322 6.55 5.21 -53.35
C SER A 322 8.00 4.84 -53.71
N MET A 323 8.82 4.46 -52.72
CA MET A 323 10.20 4.01 -52.95
C MET A 323 10.25 2.70 -53.76
N VAL A 324 9.34 1.77 -53.50
CA VAL A 324 9.22 0.52 -54.28
C VAL A 324 8.78 0.81 -55.72
N ARG A 325 7.84 1.73 -55.98
CA ARG A 325 7.46 2.11 -57.36
C ARG A 325 8.63 2.66 -58.16
N VAL A 326 9.46 3.51 -57.53
CA VAL A 326 10.63 4.12 -58.20
C VAL A 326 11.74 3.11 -58.45
N ILE A 327 12.09 2.27 -57.45
CA ILE A 327 13.25 1.37 -57.54
C ILE A 327 12.92 0.06 -58.28
N PHE A 328 11.73 -0.50 -58.08
CA PHE A 328 11.37 -1.84 -58.57
C PHE A 328 10.53 -1.81 -59.85
N LEU A 329 9.65 -0.80 -60.01
CA LEU A 329 8.80 -0.63 -61.20
C LEU A 329 9.40 0.33 -62.24
N ASN A 330 10.50 1.02 -61.90
CA ASN A 330 11.26 1.92 -62.78
C ASN A 330 10.42 3.08 -63.37
N GLU A 331 9.40 3.53 -62.64
CA GLU A 331 8.55 4.66 -63.02
C GLU A 331 9.31 6.00 -62.88
N PRO A 332 9.03 7.00 -63.74
CA PRO A 332 9.64 8.31 -63.63
C PRO A 332 9.26 8.99 -62.32
N PHE A 333 10.24 9.61 -61.65
CA PHE A 333 10.07 10.27 -60.35
C PHE A 333 8.93 11.32 -60.34
N GLU A 334 8.71 11.99 -61.47
CA GLU A 334 7.66 12.99 -61.68
C GLU A 334 6.25 12.42 -61.45
N SER A 335 5.95 11.22 -61.96
CA SER A 335 4.62 10.61 -61.82
C SER A 335 4.35 10.16 -60.39
N VAL A 336 5.39 9.69 -59.68
CA VAL A 336 5.27 9.24 -58.28
C VAL A 336 4.99 10.41 -57.33
N ILE A 337 5.57 11.59 -57.59
CA ILE A 337 5.27 12.80 -56.82
C ILE A 337 3.86 13.30 -57.09
N GLN A 338 3.42 13.25 -58.35
CA GLN A 338 2.07 13.69 -58.72
C GLN A 338 0.99 12.80 -58.08
N ASP A 339 1.25 11.50 -57.94
CA ASP A 339 0.35 10.54 -57.29
C ASP A 339 0.41 10.57 -55.75
N ALA A 340 1.46 11.16 -55.17
CA ALA A 340 1.68 11.14 -53.72
C ALA A 340 0.49 11.70 -52.91
N PRO A 341 -0.12 12.86 -53.23
CA PRO A 341 -1.27 13.39 -52.50
C PRO A 341 -2.47 12.42 -52.45
N MET A 342 -2.69 11.66 -53.53
CA MET A 342 -3.77 10.67 -53.61
C MET A 342 -3.49 9.48 -52.67
N ILE A 343 -2.25 9.01 -52.62
CA ILE A 343 -1.82 7.92 -51.74
C ILE A 343 -1.93 8.33 -50.25
N TYR A 344 -1.52 9.56 -49.91
CA TYR A 344 -1.68 10.08 -48.55
C TYR A 344 -3.15 10.27 -48.15
N SER A 345 -4.02 10.69 -49.09
CA SER A 345 -5.46 10.84 -48.83
C SER A 345 -6.16 9.49 -48.62
N MET A 346 -5.77 8.44 -49.36
CA MET A 346 -6.30 7.07 -49.21
C MET A 346 -5.99 6.45 -47.85
N MET A 347 -4.90 6.88 -47.19
CA MET A 347 -4.49 6.40 -45.87
C MET A 347 -5.16 7.11 -44.69
N LEU A 348 -5.90 8.20 -44.92
CA LEU A 348 -6.55 8.99 -43.86
C LEU A 348 -7.50 8.14 -42.97
N PRO A 349 -8.33 7.23 -43.52
CA PRO A 349 -9.18 6.35 -42.71
C PRO A 349 -8.38 5.37 -41.81
N VAL A 350 -7.12 5.08 -42.16
CA VAL A 350 -6.23 4.20 -41.39
C VAL A 350 -5.63 4.94 -40.19
N TYR A 351 -5.34 6.24 -40.33
CA TYR A 351 -4.81 7.05 -39.23
C TYR A 351 -5.87 7.35 -38.15
N ALA A 352 -7.16 7.44 -38.52
CA ALA A 352 -8.21 7.84 -37.60
C ALA A 352 -8.39 6.91 -36.37
N PRO A 353 -8.44 5.57 -36.50
CA PRO A 353 -8.49 4.66 -35.34
C PRO A 353 -7.25 4.73 -34.44
N ILE A 354 -6.06 4.91 -35.03
CA ILE A 354 -4.80 4.99 -34.28
C ILE A 354 -4.74 6.28 -33.46
N LEU A 355 -5.13 7.40 -34.08
CA LEU A 355 -5.24 8.69 -33.41
C LEU A 355 -6.31 8.67 -32.31
N TRP A 356 -7.43 7.95 -32.50
CA TRP A 356 -8.42 7.74 -31.46
C TRP A 356 -7.81 7.06 -30.24
N VAL A 357 -7.12 5.94 -30.44
CA VAL A 357 -6.50 5.17 -29.36
C VAL A 357 -5.44 6.01 -28.63
N ALA A 358 -4.62 6.75 -29.35
CA ALA A 358 -3.64 7.67 -28.77
C ALA A 358 -4.31 8.79 -27.95
N TYR A 359 -5.36 9.40 -28.51
CA TYR A 359 -6.09 10.49 -27.84
C TYR A 359 -6.77 10.01 -26.56
N SER A 360 -7.52 8.91 -26.65
CA SER A 360 -8.23 8.30 -25.53
C SER A 360 -7.25 7.86 -24.44
N SER A 361 -6.15 7.19 -24.80
CA SER A 361 -5.14 6.75 -23.83
C SER A 361 -4.47 7.94 -23.11
N ASN A 362 -4.19 9.04 -23.81
CA ASN A 362 -3.64 10.26 -23.21
C ASN A 362 -4.64 10.96 -22.27
N LYS A 363 -5.93 10.96 -22.60
CA LYS A 363 -6.98 11.49 -21.72
C LYS A 363 -7.10 10.65 -20.44
N SER A 364 -7.17 9.33 -20.57
CA SER A 364 -7.21 8.40 -19.43
C SER A 364 -5.95 8.48 -18.57
N TYR A 365 -4.77 8.65 -19.19
CA TYR A 365 -3.51 8.85 -18.46
C TYR A 365 -3.52 10.10 -17.56
N LYS A 366 -4.00 11.24 -18.08
CA LYS A 366 -4.13 12.48 -17.30
C LYS A 366 -5.16 12.35 -16.18
N LEU A 367 -6.24 11.60 -16.43
CA LEU A 367 -7.26 11.32 -15.43
C LEU A 367 -6.70 10.46 -14.29
N SER A 368 -6.01 9.35 -14.59
CA SER A 368 -5.39 8.49 -13.57
C SER A 368 -4.34 9.25 -12.75
N LYS A 369 -3.52 10.12 -13.36
CA LYS A 369 -2.58 10.98 -12.62
C LYS A 369 -3.27 11.84 -11.57
N ARG A 370 -4.33 12.54 -11.99
CA ARG A 370 -5.10 13.40 -11.08
C ARG A 370 -5.78 12.58 -9.99
N LEU A 371 -6.33 11.42 -10.34
CA LEU A 371 -6.99 10.55 -9.38
C LEU A 371 -6.02 10.00 -8.33
N ILE A 372 -4.77 9.70 -8.73
CA ILE A 372 -3.69 9.35 -7.80
C ILE A 372 -3.38 10.51 -6.86
N GLU A 373 -3.25 11.75 -7.36
CA GLU A 373 -3.01 12.94 -6.52
C GLU A 373 -4.13 13.16 -5.49
N GLU A 374 -5.39 13.02 -5.90
CA GLU A 374 -6.56 13.17 -5.02
C GLU A 374 -6.64 12.06 -3.97
N TYR A 375 -6.44 10.79 -4.34
CA TYR A 375 -6.40 9.70 -3.35
C TYR A 375 -5.20 9.82 -2.42
N THR A 376 -4.06 10.30 -2.90
CA THR A 376 -2.88 10.57 -2.07
C THR A 376 -3.18 11.69 -1.07
N HIS A 377 -3.84 12.76 -1.50
CA HIS A 377 -4.28 13.83 -0.60
C HIS A 377 -5.25 13.31 0.47
N LYS A 378 -6.21 12.44 0.10
CA LYS A 378 -7.14 11.81 1.04
C LYS A 378 -6.44 10.85 2.01
N GLU A 379 -5.44 10.10 1.55
CA GLU A 379 -4.61 9.24 2.40
C GLU A 379 -3.85 10.08 3.44
N VAL A 380 -3.13 11.11 2.99
CA VAL A 380 -2.36 11.99 3.88
C VAL A 380 -3.28 12.71 4.84
N SER A 381 -4.46 13.16 4.41
CA SER A 381 -5.44 13.78 5.30
C SER A 381 -5.96 12.80 6.35
N SER A 382 -6.17 11.53 5.99
CA SER A 382 -6.60 10.47 6.93
C SER A 382 -5.53 10.15 7.97
N ARG A 383 -4.26 10.03 7.55
CA ARG A 383 -3.11 9.84 8.47
C ARG A 383 -2.87 11.06 9.36
N THR A 384 -3.09 12.25 8.81
CA THR A 384 -2.99 13.52 9.55
C THR A 384 -4.09 13.61 10.61
N PHE A 385 -5.31 13.17 10.29
CA PHE A 385 -6.39 13.06 11.27
C PHE A 385 -6.00 12.14 12.43
N GLU A 386 -5.42 10.97 12.16
CA GLU A 386 -4.95 10.03 13.19
C GLU A 386 -3.94 10.69 14.13
N GLY A 387 -2.91 11.35 13.57
CA GLY A 387 -1.92 12.06 14.37
C GLY A 387 -2.51 13.21 15.19
N LEU A 388 -3.43 13.98 14.62
CA LEU A 388 -4.11 15.09 15.33
C LEU A 388 -5.12 14.59 16.36
N SER A 389 -5.84 13.50 16.09
CA SER A 389 -6.75 12.85 17.04
C SER A 389 -5.96 12.39 18.26
N ASN A 390 -4.85 11.69 18.05
CA ASN A 390 -3.95 11.26 19.12
C ASN A 390 -3.36 12.45 19.91
N GLN A 391 -3.05 13.58 19.27
CA GLN A 391 -2.60 14.78 19.97
C GLN A 391 -3.72 15.41 20.82
N ILE A 392 -4.95 15.47 20.31
CA ILE A 392 -6.09 16.02 21.06
C ILE A 392 -6.42 15.12 22.26
N ASP A 393 -6.36 13.80 22.09
CA ASP A 393 -6.58 12.84 23.17
C ASP A 393 -5.53 12.96 24.29
N ASN A 394 -4.30 13.35 23.95
CA ASN A 394 -3.22 13.61 24.92
C ASN A 394 -3.32 14.97 25.64
N ILE A 395 -4.09 15.94 25.12
CA ILE A 395 -4.25 17.28 25.71
C ILE A 395 -5.28 17.29 26.87
N GLY A 396 -6.13 16.25 26.99
CA GLY A 396 -7.10 16.07 28.06
C GLY A 396 -8.47 16.71 27.79
N GLU A 397 -9.47 16.38 28.62
CA GLU A 397 -10.86 16.88 28.48
C GLU A 397 -11.00 18.30 29.04
N ASP A 398 -10.73 19.31 28.22
CA ASP A 398 -11.23 20.68 28.42
C ASP A 398 -12.27 21.06 27.33
N ASP A 399 -13.02 22.15 27.52
CA ASP A 399 -14.00 22.62 26.52
C ASP A 399 -13.37 22.93 25.14
N THR A 400 -12.08 23.25 25.08
CA THR A 400 -11.34 23.50 23.84
C THR A 400 -11.00 22.20 23.08
N SER A 401 -10.74 21.10 23.79
CA SER A 401 -10.51 19.76 23.22
C SER A 401 -11.74 19.24 22.46
N GLY A 402 -12.94 19.49 23.01
CA GLY A 402 -14.20 19.15 22.37
C GLY A 402 -14.46 19.94 21.09
N GLU A 403 -14.13 21.23 21.08
CA GLU A 403 -14.22 22.08 19.88
C GLU A 403 -13.22 21.64 18.80
N LEU A 404 -11.99 21.29 19.19
CA LEU A 404 -10.95 20.79 18.28
C LEU A 404 -11.33 19.44 17.66
N ARG A 405 -11.85 18.48 18.45
CA ARG A 405 -12.37 17.20 17.92
C ARG A 405 -13.49 17.44 16.91
N THR A 406 -14.41 18.36 17.21
CA THR A 406 -15.53 18.69 16.31
C THR A 406 -15.06 19.29 15.00
N LYS A 407 -14.10 20.24 15.04
CA LYS A 407 -13.49 20.82 13.84
C LYS A 407 -12.70 19.80 13.03
N LEU A 408 -11.98 18.91 13.69
CA LEU A 408 -11.22 17.85 13.04
C LEU A 408 -12.15 16.86 12.31
N LEU A 409 -13.25 16.46 12.95
CA LEU A 409 -14.26 15.59 12.34
C LEU A 409 -14.96 16.26 11.16
N PHE A 410 -15.25 17.56 11.26
CA PHE A 410 -15.81 18.35 10.16
C PHE A 410 -14.84 18.43 8.97
N ASN A 411 -13.56 18.70 9.21
CA ASN A 411 -12.54 18.72 8.16
C ASN A 411 -12.39 17.36 7.48
N LEU A 412 -12.38 16.26 8.25
CA LEU A 412 -12.35 14.90 7.70
C LEU A 412 -13.57 14.63 6.82
N LEU A 413 -14.77 15.01 7.29
CA LEU A 413 -16.01 14.83 6.53
C LEU A 413 -16.01 15.67 5.26
N GLN A 414 -15.51 16.90 5.30
CA GLN A 414 -15.38 17.76 4.12
C GLN A 414 -14.43 17.15 3.07
N VAL A 415 -13.26 16.67 3.47
CA VAL A 415 -12.27 16.02 2.57
C VAL A 415 -12.80 14.72 1.97
N ASN A 416 -13.60 13.95 2.73
CA ASN A 416 -14.18 12.69 2.25
C ASN A 416 -15.47 12.87 1.43
N SER A 417 -16.23 13.94 1.67
CA SER A 417 -17.52 14.21 1.02
C SER A 417 -17.39 14.55 -0.48
N GLU A 418 -16.24 15.11 -0.90
CA GLU A 418 -16.00 15.34 -2.32
C GLU A 418 -15.77 14.02 -3.08
N ASN A 419 -16.73 13.65 -3.92
CA ASN A 419 -16.65 12.43 -4.74
C ASN A 419 -15.61 12.61 -5.87
N PRO A 420 -14.57 11.75 -5.96
CA PRO A 420 -13.59 11.80 -7.05
C PRO A 420 -14.21 11.57 -8.43
N GLY A 421 -15.41 10.99 -8.52
CA GLY A 421 -16.20 10.84 -9.74
C GLY A 421 -16.64 12.16 -10.39
N LYS A 422 -16.65 13.28 -9.65
CA LYS A 422 -16.85 14.62 -10.25
C LYS A 422 -15.71 15.03 -11.19
N LEU A 423 -14.54 14.40 -11.06
CA LEU A 423 -13.41 14.63 -11.97
C LEU A 423 -13.51 13.81 -13.25
N ILE A 424 -14.38 12.80 -13.25
CA ILE A 424 -14.75 12.01 -14.41
C ILE A 424 -15.88 12.72 -15.19
N SER A 425 -16.57 13.68 -14.56
CA SER A 425 -17.69 14.39 -15.17
C SER A 425 -17.25 15.57 -16.04
N ASP A 426 -16.84 15.23 -17.25
CA ASP A 426 -17.40 15.91 -18.42
C ASP A 426 -18.32 14.94 -19.17
N TYR A 427 -19.19 14.24 -18.41
CA TYR A 427 -20.08 13.17 -18.92
C TYR A 427 -21.04 13.64 -20.02
N ASN A 428 -21.28 14.97 -20.10
CA ASN A 428 -22.13 15.59 -21.11
C ASN A 428 -21.38 15.92 -22.41
N ASN A 429 -20.04 15.93 -22.42
CA ASN A 429 -19.27 16.09 -23.63
C ASN A 429 -18.85 14.71 -24.13
N SER A 430 -19.26 14.41 -25.36
CA SER A 430 -18.97 13.14 -25.99
C SER A 430 -17.46 12.90 -26.01
N ASP A 431 -17.01 11.76 -25.49
CA ASP A 431 -15.61 11.26 -25.56
C ASP A 431 -15.16 10.93 -26.99
N HIS A 432 -15.69 11.65 -27.97
CA HIS A 432 -15.34 11.49 -29.36
C HIS A 432 -14.11 12.36 -29.65
N PRO A 433 -12.94 11.76 -29.98
CA PRO A 433 -11.69 12.50 -30.18
C PRO A 433 -11.81 13.63 -31.19
N ILE A 434 -12.64 13.43 -32.22
CA ILE A 434 -12.87 14.41 -33.28
C ILE A 434 -13.76 15.57 -32.79
N ILE A 435 -14.76 15.32 -31.95
CA ILE A 435 -15.66 16.39 -31.46
C ILE A 435 -14.92 17.26 -30.44
N ASP A 436 -14.11 16.65 -29.58
CA ASP A 436 -13.26 17.36 -28.61
C ASP A 436 -12.11 18.11 -29.31
N ALA A 437 -11.52 17.55 -30.37
CA ALA A 437 -10.56 18.27 -31.21
C ALA A 437 -11.21 19.44 -31.96
N ILE A 438 -12.46 19.28 -32.45
CA ILE A 438 -13.21 20.34 -33.11
C ILE A 438 -13.54 21.47 -32.12
N ASP A 439 -14.00 21.16 -30.90
CA ASP A 439 -14.29 22.16 -29.87
C ASP A 439 -13.02 22.88 -29.35
N LYS A 440 -11.87 22.19 -29.36
CA LYS A 440 -10.57 22.85 -29.13
C LYS A 440 -10.10 23.68 -30.33
N SER A 441 -10.44 23.26 -31.55
CA SER A 441 -10.12 23.99 -32.77
C SER A 441 -10.95 25.27 -32.93
N SER A 442 -12.21 25.29 -32.47
CA SER A 442 -13.03 26.51 -32.44
C SER A 442 -12.44 27.53 -31.46
N LYS A 443 -11.98 27.09 -30.28
CA LYS A 443 -11.21 27.91 -29.33
C LYS A 443 -9.89 28.43 -29.91
N LEU A 444 -9.22 27.63 -30.75
CA LEU A 444 -8.02 28.05 -31.48
C LEU A 444 -8.35 29.06 -32.60
N ALA A 445 -9.46 28.89 -33.32
CA ALA A 445 -9.96 29.86 -34.29
C ALA A 445 -10.32 31.18 -33.60
N ASP A 446 -10.94 31.14 -32.42
CA ASP A 446 -11.21 32.32 -31.60
C ASP A 446 -9.91 32.97 -31.09
N ALA A 447 -8.89 32.18 -30.74
CA ALA A 447 -7.57 32.70 -30.37
C ALA A 447 -6.83 33.34 -31.55
N ILE A 448 -6.96 32.79 -32.76
CA ILE A 448 -6.42 33.37 -34.00
C ILE A 448 -7.16 34.66 -34.36
N ASN A 449 -8.49 34.68 -34.24
CA ASN A 449 -9.31 35.89 -34.45
C ASN A 449 -8.97 36.98 -33.42
N ARG A 450 -8.60 36.62 -32.19
CA ARG A 450 -8.07 37.56 -31.19
C ARG A 450 -6.65 38.03 -31.51
N LEU A 451 -5.85 37.20 -32.17
CA LEU A 451 -4.49 37.53 -32.62
C LEU A 451 -4.49 38.47 -33.85
N ASP A 452 -5.57 38.50 -34.63
CA ASP A 452 -5.79 39.45 -35.73
C ASP A 452 -5.81 40.92 -35.22
N ASN A 453 -6.13 41.13 -33.94
CA ASN A 453 -6.08 42.45 -33.28
C ASN A 453 -4.68 42.86 -32.79
N VAL A 454 -3.63 42.04 -33.00
CA VAL A 454 -2.26 42.37 -32.62
C VAL A 454 -1.53 43.05 -33.80
N PRO A 455 -1.03 44.30 -33.63
CA PRO A 455 -0.57 45.14 -34.74
C PRO A 455 0.63 44.58 -35.52
N LEU A 456 1.39 43.65 -34.94
CA LEU A 456 2.58 43.04 -35.55
C LEU A 456 2.24 41.83 -36.46
N VAL A 457 1.09 41.18 -36.27
CA VAL A 457 0.74 39.90 -36.94
C VAL A 457 -0.27 40.10 -38.07
N SER A 458 -1.06 41.18 -38.05
CA SER A 458 -2.05 41.51 -39.09
C SER A 458 -1.48 41.66 -40.52
N PRO A 459 -0.25 42.20 -40.75
CA PRO A 459 0.28 42.34 -42.11
C PRO A 459 0.62 40.98 -42.74
N LEU A 460 1.13 40.04 -41.94
CA LEU A 460 1.49 38.69 -42.36
C LEU A 460 0.25 37.85 -42.69
N LEU A 461 -0.78 37.93 -41.86
CA LEU A 461 -2.07 37.25 -42.10
C LEU A 461 -2.78 37.77 -43.35
N ARG A 462 -2.78 39.10 -43.58
CA ARG A 462 -3.33 39.69 -44.80
C ARG A 462 -2.58 39.25 -46.06
N HIS A 463 -1.25 39.15 -45.99
CA HIS A 463 -0.44 38.73 -47.13
C HIS A 463 -0.64 37.25 -47.48
N LEU A 464 -0.95 36.41 -46.48
CA LEU A 464 -1.25 34.99 -46.66
C LEU A 464 -2.66 34.79 -47.24
N ASN A 465 -3.65 35.51 -46.71
CA ASN A 465 -5.02 35.52 -47.23
C ASN A 465 -5.13 36.10 -48.65
N ALA A 466 -4.34 37.15 -48.96
CA ALA A 466 -4.28 37.72 -50.31
C ALA A 466 -3.66 36.74 -51.33
N LYS A 467 -2.66 35.96 -50.92
CA LYS A 467 -2.01 34.95 -51.78
C LYS A 467 -2.94 33.77 -52.08
N GLU A 468 -3.73 33.35 -51.10
CA GLU A 468 -4.81 32.35 -51.26
C GLU A 468 -5.90 32.86 -52.20
N ARG A 469 -6.40 34.09 -51.99
CA ARG A 469 -7.41 34.71 -52.86
C ARG A 469 -6.93 34.88 -54.31
N ASN A 470 -5.69 35.32 -54.51
CA ASN A 470 -5.11 35.44 -55.85
C ASN A 470 -5.01 34.07 -56.56
N LYS A 471 -4.71 32.98 -55.84
CA LYS A 471 -4.72 31.62 -56.43
C LYS A 471 -6.12 31.16 -56.83
N ILE A 472 -7.15 31.55 -56.06
CA ILE A 472 -8.55 31.22 -56.36
C ILE A 472 -9.02 32.02 -57.57
N GLU A 473 -8.75 33.34 -57.64
CA GLU A 473 -9.06 34.16 -58.82
C GLU A 473 -8.32 33.71 -60.08
N GLN A 474 -7.08 33.25 -59.95
CA GLN A 474 -6.32 32.72 -61.09
C GLN A 474 -6.93 31.41 -61.60
N LYS A 475 -7.36 30.52 -60.70
CA LYS A 475 -8.12 29.31 -61.07
C LYS A 475 -9.49 29.61 -61.66
N GLU A 476 -10.17 30.65 -61.20
CA GLU A 476 -11.45 31.09 -61.73
C GLU A 476 -11.30 31.67 -63.15
N LYS A 477 -10.24 32.47 -63.39
CA LYS A 477 -9.86 32.94 -64.74
C LYS A 477 -9.47 31.80 -65.68
N ASP A 478 -8.72 30.81 -65.18
CA ASP A 478 -8.33 29.64 -65.97
C ASP A 478 -9.57 28.78 -66.31
N MET A 479 -10.55 28.66 -65.41
CA MET A 479 -11.84 28.03 -65.71
C MET A 479 -12.68 28.82 -66.73
N LEU A 480 -12.75 30.15 -66.61
CA LEU A 480 -13.47 31.00 -67.56
C LEU A 480 -12.87 30.94 -68.97
N ASN A 481 -11.53 30.93 -69.08
CA ASN A 481 -10.85 30.76 -70.37
C ASN A 481 -11.11 29.39 -71.00
N VAL A 482 -11.30 28.33 -70.20
CA VAL A 482 -11.66 26.99 -70.70
C VAL A 482 -13.13 26.93 -71.14
N VAL A 483 -14.03 27.68 -70.50
CA VAL A 483 -15.45 27.76 -70.88
C VAL A 483 -15.65 28.56 -72.18
N ASP A 484 -14.89 29.63 -72.40
CA ASP A 484 -14.99 30.43 -73.64
C ASP A 484 -14.44 29.69 -74.88
N VAL A 485 -13.46 28.80 -74.72
CA VAL A 485 -12.95 27.96 -75.83
C VAL A 485 -13.95 26.86 -76.24
N ALA A 486 -14.87 26.47 -75.34
CA ALA A 486 -15.90 25.46 -75.61
C ALA A 486 -17.17 26.00 -76.29
N MET A 487 -17.32 27.32 -76.46
CA MET A 487 -18.50 27.96 -77.08
C MET A 487 -18.24 28.52 -78.49
N ILE A 488 -17.61 27.74 -79.38
CA ILE A 488 -17.68 27.97 -80.83
C ILE A 488 -18.66 26.93 -81.41
N PRO A 489 -19.86 27.33 -81.89
CA PRO A 489 -20.84 26.39 -82.39
C PRO A 489 -20.51 25.97 -83.84
N GLU A 490 -20.19 24.69 -84.04
CA GLU A 490 -20.33 24.04 -85.34
C GLU A 490 -21.80 23.67 -85.59
N GLY A 491 -22.33 24.09 -86.75
CA GLY A 491 -23.40 23.37 -87.45
C GLY A 491 -24.71 24.13 -87.70
N LYS A 492 -24.90 24.62 -88.94
CA LYS A 492 -26.21 24.80 -89.57
C LYS A 492 -26.20 24.26 -91.01
N ALA A 493 -26.92 23.17 -91.23
CA ALA A 493 -27.51 22.68 -92.50
C ALA A 493 -28.47 21.55 -92.05
N GLN A 494 -29.74 21.40 -92.41
CA GLN A 494 -30.65 21.84 -93.48
C GLN A 494 -32.06 22.03 -92.83
N GLU A 495 -33.06 22.70 -93.39
CA GLU A 495 -33.91 22.17 -94.48
C GLU A 495 -34.74 23.27 -95.17
N GLU A 496 -34.91 23.03 -96.47
CA GLU A 496 -35.67 23.77 -97.47
C GLU A 496 -37.19 23.67 -97.31
N GLU A 497 -37.86 24.64 -97.93
CA GLU A 497 -39.30 24.83 -98.02
C GLU A 497 -40.08 23.64 -98.61
N SER A 498 -41.22 23.36 -97.97
CA SER A 498 -42.50 23.09 -98.63
C SER A 498 -43.55 23.72 -97.69
N SER A 499 -44.52 24.56 -98.10
CA SER A 499 -45.40 24.54 -99.26
C SER A 499 -45.66 23.13 -99.78
N ASN A 500 -46.50 22.35 -99.09
CA ASN A 500 -47.86 22.11 -99.59
C ASN A 500 -48.72 21.32 -98.59
N LYS A 501 -50.00 21.70 -98.53
CA LYS A 501 -51.09 21.00 -97.84
C LYS A 501 -51.59 19.80 -98.64
N THR A 502 -52.36 18.96 -97.94
CA THR A 502 -53.32 17.92 -98.42
C THR A 502 -52.64 16.59 -98.76
N THR A 503 -52.79 15.51 -97.99
CA THR A 503 -54.04 14.82 -97.60
C THR A 503 -53.76 13.89 -96.42
#